data_AF-A0A560JK59-F1
#
_entry.id   AF-A0A560JK59-F1
#
_cell.length_a   1.000
_cell.length_b   1.000
_cell.length_c   1.000
_cell.angle_alpha   90.00
_cell.angle_beta   90.00
_cell.angle_gamma   90.00
#
_symmetry.space_group_name_H-M   'P 1'
#
loop_
_entity.id
_entity.type
_entity.pdbx_description
1 polymer ?
#
loop_
_entity_poly.entity_id
_entity_poly.type
_entity_poly.pdbx_seq_one_letter_code
_entity_poly.pdbx_strand_id
1 'polypeptide(L)'
;MSPAPETRAPEARDMSPRVVLWSAAVLVASVAVALGIVAGLVHLLGHGRGPTPVTTPPPVAGVPLDEVPYLGGAQVRARAKADLTRYGWADRDAGRATIPIDRAMDLLARKGWPDPDDKDTEAPE
;
A
#
# COMPACT_ATOMS: atom_id res chain seq x y z
N MET A 1 -14.42 -55.97 57.46
CA MET A 1 -14.55 -54.53 57.78
C MET A 1 -13.43 -53.81 57.06
N SER A 2 -13.78 -52.77 56.32
CA SER A 2 -13.10 -52.21 55.14
C SER A 2 -11.63 -51.76 55.28
N PRO A 3 -10.88 -51.74 54.18
CA PRO A 3 -9.58 -51.08 54.07
C PRO A 3 -9.76 -49.59 53.76
N ALA A 4 -9.08 -48.71 54.51
CA ALA A 4 -8.67 -47.34 54.13
C ALA A 4 -7.94 -46.76 55.36
N PRO A 5 -6.76 -46.15 55.19
CA PRO A 5 -6.62 -44.87 54.49
C PRO A 5 -5.43 -44.95 53.50
N GLU A 6 -5.13 -44.02 52.61
CA GLU A 6 -5.15 -42.58 52.77
C GLU A 6 -4.93 -41.98 51.38
N THR A 7 -5.73 -40.99 51.03
CA THR A 7 -5.49 -40.12 49.87
C THR A 7 -4.20 -39.34 50.11
N ARG A 8 -3.16 -39.55 49.27
CA ARG A 8 -2.12 -38.54 49.07
C ARG A 8 -1.98 -38.21 47.59
N ALA A 9 -2.70 -37.16 47.20
CA ALA A 9 -2.27 -36.21 46.19
C ALA A 9 -2.38 -34.81 46.83
N PRO A 10 -1.59 -33.79 46.44
CA PRO A 10 -0.39 -33.77 45.60
C PRO A 10 0.87 -33.38 46.42
N GLU A 11 2.04 -33.94 46.09
CA GLU A 11 3.31 -33.41 46.60
C GLU A 11 3.63 -32.11 45.84
N ALA A 12 3.26 -30.97 46.42
CA ALA A 12 3.74 -29.67 45.98
C ALA A 12 5.23 -29.64 46.30
N ARG A 13 6.05 -30.04 45.32
CA ARG A 13 7.50 -29.93 45.37
C ARG A 13 7.83 -28.46 45.53
N ASP A 14 8.07 -28.02 46.76
CA ASP A 14 8.43 -26.65 47.11
C ASP A 14 9.72 -26.29 46.36
N MET A 15 9.56 -25.66 45.20
CA MET A 15 10.68 -25.15 44.43
C MET A 15 11.32 -24.04 45.26
N SER A 16 12.57 -24.27 45.68
CA SER A 16 13.25 -23.34 46.57
C SER A 16 13.21 -21.90 46.00
N PRO A 17 12.85 -20.89 46.81
CA PRO A 17 12.73 -19.49 46.35
C PRO A 17 13.98 -18.98 45.65
N ARG A 18 15.15 -19.51 46.06
CA ARG A 18 16.46 -19.22 45.47
C ARG A 18 16.55 -19.64 44.00
N VAL A 19 15.98 -20.79 43.63
CA VAL A 19 15.98 -21.27 42.24
C VAL A 19 15.06 -20.42 41.37
N VAL A 20 13.90 -20.04 41.90
CA VAL A 20 12.97 -19.14 41.20
C VAL A 20 13.59 -17.74 40.99
N LEU A 21 14.29 -17.23 42.00
CA LEU A 21 14.97 -15.94 41.88
C LEU A 21 16.12 -15.99 40.87
N TRP A 22 16.90 -17.08 40.86
CA TRP A 22 17.97 -17.27 39.88
C TRP A 22 17.45 -17.42 38.46
N SER A 23 16.38 -18.19 38.24
CA SER A 23 15.79 -18.33 36.90
C SER A 23 15.21 -17.02 36.39
N ALA A 24 14.56 -16.23 37.26
CA ALA A 24 14.09 -14.89 36.92
C ALA A 24 15.27 -13.95 36.60
N ALA A 25 16.35 -13.99 37.38
CA ALA A 25 17.54 -13.19 37.13
C ALA A 25 18.21 -13.55 35.81
N VAL A 26 18.33 -14.83 35.49
CA VAL A 26 18.88 -15.32 34.20
C VAL A 26 18.01 -14.89 33.04
N LEU A 27 16.69 -14.94 33.18
CA LEU A 27 15.76 -14.49 32.14
C LEU A 27 15.90 -12.98 31.87
N VAL A 28 15.93 -12.17 32.93
CA VAL A 28 16.12 -10.72 32.78
C VAL A 28 17.48 -10.40 32.17
N ALA A 29 18.53 -11.09 32.62
CA ALA A 29 19.87 -10.93 32.08
C ALA A 29 19.92 -11.31 30.58
N SER A 30 19.25 -12.39 30.16
CA SER A 30 19.25 -12.80 28.75
C SER A 30 18.54 -11.78 27.86
N VAL A 31 17.42 -11.21 28.31
CA VAL A 31 16.71 -10.15 27.59
C VAL A 31 17.57 -8.89 27.50
N ALA A 32 18.21 -8.49 28.60
CA ALA A 32 19.09 -7.32 28.61
C ALA A 32 20.29 -7.52 27.67
N VAL A 33 20.87 -8.72 27.63
CA VAL A 33 21.96 -9.07 26.69
C VAL A 33 21.46 -9.01 25.24
N ALA A 34 20.30 -9.58 24.93
CA ALA A 34 19.74 -9.52 23.58
C ALA A 34 19.49 -8.07 23.12
N LEU A 35 18.90 -7.24 23.99
CA LEU A 35 18.70 -5.82 23.70
C LEU A 35 20.03 -5.07 23.53
N GLY A 36 21.02 -5.37 24.36
CA GLY A 36 22.36 -4.79 24.26
C GLY A 36 23.07 -5.16 22.95
N ILE A 37 22.93 -6.42 22.50
CA ILE A 37 23.46 -6.87 21.21
C ILE A 37 22.78 -6.13 20.06
N VAL A 38 21.45 -6.03 20.07
CA VAL A 38 20.70 -5.32 19.04
C VAL A 38 21.07 -3.84 19.02
N ALA A 39 21.10 -3.18 20.17
CA ALA A 39 21.49 -1.78 20.29
C ALA A 39 22.95 -1.55 19.84
N GLY A 40 23.86 -2.44 20.22
CA GLY A 40 25.26 -2.42 19.80
C GLY A 40 25.43 -2.60 18.31
N LEU A 41 24.69 -3.53 17.68
CA LEU A 41 24.67 -3.72 16.23
C LEU A 41 24.09 -2.49 15.52
N VAL A 42 22.99 -1.93 16.00
CA VAL A 42 22.39 -0.70 15.44
C VAL A 42 23.36 0.47 15.56
N HIS A 43 24.06 0.59 16.68
CA HIS A 43 25.08 1.62 16.85
C HIS A 43 26.24 1.36 15.88
N LEU A 44 26.90 0.22 15.95
CA LEU A 44 28.10 -0.09 15.15
C LEU A 44 27.83 -0.05 13.63
N LEU A 45 26.69 -0.57 13.16
CA LEU A 45 26.34 -0.57 11.73
C LEU A 45 25.59 0.70 11.31
N GLY A 46 24.94 1.41 12.23
CA GLY A 46 24.19 2.63 11.96
C GLY A 46 25.07 3.88 11.83
N HIS A 47 26.30 3.85 12.39
CA HIS A 47 27.25 4.97 12.31
C HIS A 47 27.75 5.29 10.89
N GLY A 48 27.49 4.42 9.89
CA GLY A 48 27.77 4.66 8.47
C GLY A 48 26.53 4.89 7.60
N ARG A 49 25.33 4.80 8.16
CA ARG A 49 24.07 5.04 7.44
C ARG A 49 23.62 6.48 7.68
N GLY A 50 24.36 7.43 7.11
CA GLY A 50 23.73 8.70 6.72
C GLY A 50 22.58 8.44 5.75
N PRO A 51 21.74 9.44 5.39
CA PRO A 51 20.72 9.27 4.37
C PRO A 51 21.37 8.61 3.16
N THR A 52 21.06 7.34 2.93
CA THR A 52 21.66 6.59 1.83
C THR A 52 21.23 7.32 0.57
N PRO A 53 22.16 7.83 -0.26
CA PRO A 53 21.79 8.27 -1.58
C PRO A 53 21.06 7.08 -2.21
N VAL A 54 19.78 7.28 -2.55
CA VAL A 54 19.01 6.29 -3.29
C VAL A 54 19.83 6.05 -4.55
N THR A 55 20.57 4.94 -4.59
CA THR A 55 21.24 4.51 -5.81
C THR A 55 20.09 4.11 -6.71
N THR A 56 19.74 5.02 -7.62
CA THR A 56 18.78 4.75 -8.68
C THR A 56 19.20 3.43 -9.32
N PRO A 57 18.35 2.39 -9.30
CA PRO A 57 18.64 1.18 -10.06
C PRO A 57 18.93 1.59 -11.52
N PRO A 58 19.82 0.89 -12.24
CA PRO A 58 20.01 1.17 -13.67
C PRO A 58 18.61 1.20 -14.32
N PRO A 59 18.29 2.24 -15.10
CA PRO A 59 16.95 2.42 -15.62
C PRO A 59 16.57 1.15 -16.37
N VAL A 60 15.61 0.41 -15.83
CA VAL A 60 14.93 -0.64 -16.58
C VAL A 60 14.38 0.09 -17.80
N ALA A 61 14.70 -0.40 -19.00
CA ALA A 61 14.07 0.07 -20.23
C ALA A 61 12.59 -0.36 -20.20
N GLY A 62 11.82 0.35 -19.41
CA GLY A 62 10.43 0.14 -19.09
C GLY A 62 9.96 1.46 -18.50
N VAL A 63 8.92 2.01 -19.11
CA VAL A 63 8.33 3.33 -18.85
C VAL A 63 8.48 3.70 -17.36
N PRO A 64 9.07 4.87 -17.03
CA PRO A 64 9.14 5.31 -15.65
C PRO A 64 7.74 5.22 -15.06
N LEU A 65 7.60 4.43 -14.00
CA LEU A 65 6.33 4.33 -13.30
C LEU A 65 6.11 5.71 -12.69
N ASP A 66 5.22 6.50 -13.30
CA ASP A 66 4.83 7.79 -12.73
C ASP A 66 4.33 7.51 -11.31
N GLU A 67 5.12 7.94 -10.31
CA GLU A 67 4.72 7.96 -8.91
C GLU A 67 3.64 9.05 -8.75
N VAL A 68 2.45 8.81 -9.31
CA VAL A 68 1.31 9.69 -9.13
C VAL A 68 0.93 9.62 -7.65
N PRO A 69 0.93 10.74 -6.91
CA PRO A 69 0.47 10.77 -5.54
C PRO A 69 -0.93 10.15 -5.49
N TYR A 70 -1.17 9.25 -4.52
CA TYR A 70 -2.48 8.62 -4.36
C TYR A 70 -3.55 9.70 -4.11
N LEU A 71 -4.25 10.08 -5.16
CA LEU A 71 -5.44 10.90 -5.06
C LEU A 71 -6.56 9.98 -4.56
N GLY A 72 -7.07 10.26 -3.35
CA GLY A 72 -8.16 9.48 -2.79
C GLY A 72 -9.33 9.37 -3.79
N GLY A 73 -9.94 8.18 -3.90
CA GLY A 73 -10.88 7.87 -4.99
C GLY A 73 -12.07 8.84 -5.14
N ALA A 74 -12.45 9.56 -4.08
CA ALA A 74 -13.46 10.62 -4.16
C ALA A 74 -13.01 11.81 -5.04
N GLN A 75 -11.73 12.22 -4.95
CA GLN A 75 -11.18 13.32 -5.73
C GLN A 75 -11.07 12.96 -7.21
N VAL A 76 -10.63 11.72 -7.51
CA VAL A 76 -10.58 11.19 -8.88
C VAL A 76 -11.97 11.18 -9.50
N ARG A 77 -12.97 10.67 -8.78
CA ARG A 77 -14.37 10.66 -9.25
C ARG A 77 -14.92 12.07 -9.46
N ALA A 78 -14.65 13.00 -8.55
CA ALA A 78 -15.11 14.39 -8.68
C ALA A 78 -14.52 15.06 -9.93
N ARG A 79 -13.22 14.86 -10.19
CA ARG A 79 -12.54 15.42 -11.36
C ARG A 79 -13.08 14.82 -12.66
N ALA A 80 -13.21 13.50 -12.74
CA ALA A 80 -13.78 12.83 -13.90
C ALA A 80 -15.22 13.30 -14.18
N LYS A 81 -16.04 13.49 -13.14
CA LYS A 81 -17.40 14.01 -13.29
C LYS A 81 -17.40 15.43 -13.87
N ALA A 82 -16.51 16.31 -13.39
CA ALA A 82 -16.40 17.67 -13.91
C ALA A 82 -15.90 17.70 -15.38
N ASP A 83 -15.10 16.73 -15.79
CA ASP A 83 -14.67 16.56 -17.19
C ASP A 83 -15.82 16.11 -18.09
N LEU A 84 -16.64 15.17 -17.64
CA LEU A 84 -17.76 14.60 -18.41
C LEU A 84 -18.95 15.55 -18.61
N THR A 85 -19.14 16.54 -17.74
CA THR A 85 -20.33 17.42 -17.77
C THR A 85 -20.08 18.79 -18.38
N ARG A 86 -18.88 19.07 -18.90
CA ARG A 86 -18.54 20.40 -19.44
C ARG A 86 -18.38 20.41 -20.95
N TYR A 87 -18.56 21.58 -21.52
CA TYR A 87 -18.08 21.89 -22.87
C TYR A 87 -16.61 22.30 -22.82
N GLY A 88 -15.89 22.04 -23.91
CA GLY A 88 -14.51 22.47 -24.05
C GLY A 88 -13.92 22.09 -25.41
N TRP A 89 -12.61 22.21 -25.50
CA TRP A 89 -11.83 21.75 -26.65
C TRP A 89 -11.02 20.53 -26.22
N ALA A 90 -11.13 19.43 -26.97
CA ALA A 90 -10.22 18.29 -26.84
C ALA A 90 -8.92 18.59 -27.60
N ASP A 91 -9.07 19.15 -28.81
CA ASP A 91 -7.99 19.62 -29.65
C ASP A 91 -8.53 20.78 -30.49
N ARG A 92 -8.06 22.00 -30.21
CA ARG A 92 -8.54 23.19 -30.91
C ARG A 92 -8.00 23.29 -32.33
N ASP A 93 -6.76 22.85 -32.52
CA ASP A 93 -6.07 22.94 -33.81
C ASP A 93 -6.66 21.94 -34.80
N ALA A 94 -7.05 20.75 -34.31
CA ALA A 94 -7.80 19.76 -35.09
C ALA A 94 -9.32 19.99 -35.12
N GLY A 95 -9.83 21.10 -34.57
CA GLY A 95 -11.26 21.42 -34.56
C GLY A 95 -12.14 20.46 -33.74
N ARG A 96 -11.56 19.70 -32.80
CA ARG A 96 -12.27 18.70 -31.99
C ARG A 96 -12.74 19.29 -30.66
N ALA A 97 -14.05 19.50 -30.55
CA ALA A 97 -14.69 19.95 -29.32
C ALA A 97 -15.07 18.77 -28.41
N THR A 98 -14.98 19.00 -27.09
CA THR A 98 -15.57 18.14 -26.07
C THR A 98 -16.95 18.64 -25.73
N ILE A 99 -17.94 17.75 -25.77
CA ILE A 99 -19.32 18.02 -25.36
C ILE A 99 -19.66 17.20 -24.11
N PRO A 100 -20.61 17.63 -23.27
CA PRO A 100 -21.10 16.85 -22.16
C PRO A 100 -21.57 15.46 -22.61
N ILE A 101 -21.28 14.44 -21.79
CA ILE A 101 -21.55 13.05 -22.15
C ILE A 101 -23.03 12.80 -22.46
N ASP A 102 -23.95 13.41 -21.71
CA ASP A 102 -25.38 13.28 -21.97
C ASP A 102 -25.75 13.79 -23.38
N ARG A 103 -25.12 14.89 -23.80
CA ARG A 103 -25.33 15.43 -25.15
C ARG A 103 -24.71 14.56 -26.23
N ALA A 104 -23.54 13.98 -25.96
CA ALA A 104 -22.91 13.03 -26.87
C ALA A 104 -23.80 11.79 -27.08
N MET A 105 -24.33 11.23 -25.99
CA MET A 105 -25.22 10.08 -26.02
C MET A 105 -26.51 10.40 -26.79
N ASP A 106 -27.12 11.57 -26.56
CA ASP A 106 -28.28 12.03 -27.31
C ASP A 106 -28.02 12.14 -28.81
N LEU A 107 -26.87 12.70 -29.20
CA LEU A 107 -26.51 12.85 -30.60
C LEU A 107 -26.23 11.50 -31.25
N LEU A 108 -25.55 10.60 -30.54
CA LEU A 108 -25.27 9.25 -31.01
C LEU A 108 -26.56 8.43 -31.18
N ALA A 109 -27.48 8.51 -30.21
CA ALA A 109 -28.78 7.84 -30.29
C ALA A 109 -29.61 8.33 -31.48
N ARG A 110 -29.49 9.62 -31.85
CA ARG A 110 -30.22 10.21 -32.99
C ARG A 110 -29.57 9.90 -34.34
N LYS A 111 -28.24 9.92 -34.41
CA LYS A 111 -27.48 9.72 -35.66
C LYS A 111 -27.20 8.25 -35.97
N GLY A 112 -27.26 7.37 -34.96
CA GLY A 112 -26.75 6.01 -35.08
C GLY A 112 -25.23 5.95 -34.95
N TRP A 113 -24.68 4.73 -34.96
CA TRP A 113 -23.23 4.54 -34.93
C TRP A 113 -22.63 4.94 -36.29
N PRO A 114 -21.61 5.79 -36.34
CA PRO A 114 -20.98 6.17 -37.60
C PRO A 114 -20.28 4.95 -38.22
N ASP A 115 -20.43 4.77 -39.53
CA ASP A 115 -19.64 3.78 -40.28
C ASP A 115 -18.17 4.21 -40.23
N PRO A 116 -17.23 3.35 -39.77
CA PRO A 116 -15.81 3.68 -39.79
C PRO A 116 -15.27 4.06 -41.18
N ASP A 117 -15.92 3.62 -42.27
CA ASP A 117 -15.50 3.90 -43.65
C ASP A 117 -15.95 5.29 -44.18
N ASP A 118 -16.85 5.99 -43.48
CA ASP A 118 -17.34 7.33 -43.87
C ASP A 118 -16.37 8.49 -43.48
N LYS A 119 -15.22 8.17 -42.88
CA LYS A 119 -14.28 9.17 -42.33
C LYS A 119 -13.46 9.93 -43.38
N ASP A 120 -13.55 9.56 -44.66
CA ASP A 120 -12.71 10.10 -45.74
C ASP A 120 -13.40 11.14 -46.65
N THR A 121 -14.69 11.47 -46.44
CA THR A 121 -15.44 12.33 -47.39
C THR A 121 -15.60 13.79 -46.94
N GLU A 122 -15.14 14.18 -45.76
CA GLU A 122 -15.32 15.56 -45.26
C GLU A 122 -13.97 16.27 -45.06
N ALA A 123 -13.22 16.43 -46.16
CA ALA A 123 -12.17 17.44 -46.26
C ALA A 123 -12.78 18.71 -46.89
N PRO A 124 -12.67 19.89 -46.26
CA PRO A 124 -13.15 21.14 -46.85
C PRO A 124 -12.24 21.58 -48.00
N GLU A 125 -12.85 22.12 -49.06
CA GLU A 125 -12.19 22.87 -50.15
C GLU A 125 -11.40 24.09 -49.66
#